data_AF-A0A0C2FSK1-F1
#
_entry.id   AF-A0A0C2FSK1-F1
#
_cell.length_a   1.000
_cell.length_b   1.000
_cell.length_c   1.000
_cell.angle_alpha   90.00
_cell.angle_beta   90.00
_cell.angle_gamma   90.00
#
_symmetry.space_group_name_H-M   'P 1'
#
loop_
_entity.id
_entity.type
_entity.pdbx_description
1 polymer ?
#
loop_
_entity_poly.entity_id
_entity_poly.type
_entity_poly.pdbx_seq_one_letter_code
_entity_poly.pdbx_strand_id
1 'polypeptide(L)'
;GVELLFLVKAGGDACKYLQSQRQWDKSIVYAKMGLEDSEDVLSKWIAHLSFDQKTQYMYAQASQREWPGVVDMLSSCGLAELGRLILRATTSSPPSSSREANSPAGSEDASRAASELPPSE
;
A
#
# COMPACT_ATOMS: atom_id res chain seq x y z
N GLY A 1 -3.82 36.80 2.75
CA GLY A 1 -4.16 37.24 1.39
C GLY A 1 -4.56 36.06 0.53
N VAL A 2 -3.68 35.06 0.43
CA VAL A 2 -3.93 33.78 -0.22
C VAL A 2 -5.18 33.08 0.35
N GLU A 3 -5.42 33.19 1.65
CA GLU A 3 -6.59 32.62 2.33
C GLU A 3 -7.92 33.18 1.80
N LEU A 4 -7.97 34.45 1.36
CA LEU A 4 -9.18 35.02 0.78
C LEU A 4 -9.52 34.37 -0.56
N LEU A 5 -8.53 33.90 -1.32
CA LEU A 5 -8.76 33.24 -2.61
C LEU A 5 -9.55 31.94 -2.44
N PHE A 6 -9.42 31.25 -1.30
CA PHE A 6 -10.22 30.06 -1.00
C PHE A 6 -11.70 30.42 -0.76
N LEU A 7 -11.99 31.57 -0.13
CA LEU A 7 -13.36 32.03 0.08
C LEU A 7 -14.09 32.36 -1.23
N VAL A 8 -13.36 32.81 -2.25
CA VAL A 8 -13.91 33.16 -3.57
C VAL A 8 -13.77 32.05 -4.61
N LYS A 9 -13.57 30.79 -4.17
CA LYS A 9 -13.39 29.60 -5.03
C LYS A 9 -12.22 29.68 -6.03
N ALA A 10 -11.22 30.51 -5.73
CA ALA A 10 -9.98 30.64 -6.49
C ALA A 10 -8.78 29.96 -5.78
N GLY A 11 -9.05 28.99 -4.89
CA GLY A 11 -8.01 28.31 -4.11
C GLY A 11 -6.95 27.61 -4.96
N GLY A 12 -7.32 27.09 -6.14
CA GLY A 12 -6.38 26.46 -7.07
C GLY A 12 -5.29 27.43 -7.55
N ASP A 13 -5.68 28.66 -7.90
CA ASP A 13 -4.73 29.70 -8.31
C ASP A 13 -3.89 30.21 -7.13
N ALA A 14 -4.47 30.20 -5.92
CA ALA A 14 -3.77 30.44 -4.68
C ALA A 14 -2.63 29.43 -4.46
N CYS A 15 -2.90 28.13 -4.68
CA CYS A 15 -1.89 27.08 -4.61
C CYS A 15 -0.82 27.22 -5.69
N LYS A 16 -1.20 27.52 -6.95
CA LYS A 16 -0.22 27.78 -8.03
C LYS A 16 0.70 28.95 -7.68
N TYR A 17 0.15 30.02 -7.11
CA TYR A 17 0.95 31.15 -6.64
C TYR A 17 1.93 30.71 -5.56
N LEU A 18 1.49 29.97 -4.54
CA LEU A 18 2.38 29.44 -3.48
C LEU A 18 3.50 28.56 -4.05
N GLN A 19 3.21 27.67 -4.99
CA GLN A 19 4.21 26.83 -5.66
C GLN A 19 5.23 27.68 -6.44
N SER A 20 4.79 28.73 -7.14
CA SER A 20 5.69 29.66 -7.85
C SER A 20 6.66 30.38 -6.91
N GLN A 21 6.26 30.59 -5.65
CA GLN A 21 7.07 31.21 -4.60
C GLN A 21 7.89 30.17 -3.81
N ARG A 22 7.98 28.92 -4.28
CA ARG A 22 8.65 27.79 -3.60
C ARG A 22 8.06 27.46 -2.22
N GLN A 23 6.85 27.93 -1.92
CA GLN A 23 6.13 27.62 -0.67
C GLN A 23 5.32 26.32 -0.83
N TRP A 24 6.03 25.24 -1.14
CA TRP A 24 5.45 23.94 -1.46
C TRP A 24 4.60 23.37 -0.31
N ASP A 25 5.14 23.35 0.92
CA ASP A 25 4.43 22.79 2.07
C ASP A 25 3.10 23.50 2.33
N LYS A 26 3.12 24.85 2.28
CA LYS A 26 1.90 25.66 2.43
C LYS A 26 0.89 25.37 1.32
N SER A 27 1.35 25.21 0.08
CA SER A 27 0.47 24.89 -1.05
C SER A 27 -0.27 23.57 -0.83
N ILE A 28 0.41 22.57 -0.28
CA ILE A 28 -0.19 21.25 -0.01
C ILE A 28 -1.15 21.30 1.18
N VAL A 29 -0.77 21.98 2.26
CA VAL A 29 -1.65 22.13 3.43
C VAL A 29 -2.95 22.82 3.01
N TYR A 30 -2.86 23.93 2.28
CA TYR A 30 -4.06 24.64 1.83
C TYR A 30 -4.86 23.87 0.80
N ALA A 31 -4.21 23.15 -0.12
CA ALA A 31 -4.92 22.31 -1.08
C ALA A 31 -5.76 21.22 -0.37
N LYS A 32 -5.16 20.50 0.58
CA LYS A 32 -5.85 19.44 1.33
C LYS A 32 -6.97 19.96 2.24
N MET A 33 -6.85 21.20 2.73
CA MET A 33 -7.84 21.80 3.62
C MET A 33 -8.97 22.53 2.88
N GLY A 34 -8.71 23.01 1.65
CA GLY A 34 -9.57 24.02 1.02
C GLY A 34 -9.97 23.75 -0.43
N LEU A 35 -9.45 22.70 -1.08
CA LEU A 35 -9.86 22.32 -2.44
C LEU A 35 -10.69 21.04 -2.43
N GLU A 36 -11.74 21.03 -3.26
CA GLU A 36 -12.51 19.81 -3.56
C GLU A 36 -11.68 18.82 -4.38
N ASP A 37 -10.88 19.34 -5.33
CA ASP A 37 -9.90 18.57 -6.09
C ASP A 37 -8.50 19.16 -5.87
N SER A 38 -7.64 18.37 -5.25
CA SER A 38 -6.26 18.74 -4.91
C SER A 38 -5.21 18.01 -5.74
N GLU A 39 -5.61 17.16 -6.69
CA GLU A 39 -4.71 16.22 -7.39
C GLU A 39 -3.65 16.94 -8.24
N ASP A 40 -4.02 18.00 -8.95
CA ASP A 40 -3.06 18.80 -9.74
C ASP A 40 -1.97 19.43 -8.86
N VAL A 41 -2.37 19.94 -7.69
CA VAL A 41 -1.46 20.56 -6.72
C VAL A 41 -0.52 19.53 -6.12
N LEU A 42 -1.04 18.36 -5.73
CA LEU A 42 -0.28 17.23 -5.18
C LEU A 42 0.70 16.66 -6.21
N SER A 43 0.27 16.47 -7.45
CA SER A 43 1.08 15.91 -8.53
C SER A 43 2.31 16.79 -8.82
N LYS A 44 2.13 18.11 -8.87
CA LYS A 44 3.24 19.07 -9.05
C LYS A 44 4.22 19.04 -7.90
N TRP A 45 3.73 18.93 -6.67
CA TRP A 45 4.60 18.82 -5.50
C TRP A 45 5.39 17.51 -5.49
N ILE A 46 4.76 16.39 -5.81
CA ILE A 46 5.44 15.08 -5.92
C ILE A 46 6.52 15.12 -7.00
N ALA A 47 6.23 15.71 -8.16
CA ALA A 47 7.23 15.93 -9.19
C ALA A 47 8.40 16.79 -8.66
N HIS A 48 8.13 17.84 -7.88
CA HIS A 48 9.17 18.63 -7.24
C HIS A 48 10.02 17.80 -6.25
N LEU A 49 9.42 16.95 -5.42
CA LEU A 49 10.14 16.10 -4.47
C LEU A 49 11.09 15.12 -5.15
N SER A 50 10.76 14.65 -6.36
CA SER A 50 11.54 13.66 -7.10
C SER A 50 12.97 14.11 -7.42
N PHE A 51 13.22 15.43 -7.49
CA PHE A 51 14.51 15.98 -7.88
C PHE A 51 15.56 15.90 -6.76
N ASP A 52 15.20 16.19 -5.51
CA ASP A 52 16.18 16.37 -4.43
C ASP A 52 15.76 15.75 -3.09
N GLN A 53 14.50 15.35 -2.94
CA GLN A 53 13.93 14.89 -1.67
C GLN A 53 13.43 13.45 -1.78
N LYS A 54 14.33 12.53 -2.19
CA LYS A 54 14.00 11.12 -2.49
C LYS A 54 13.18 10.42 -1.40
N THR A 55 13.52 10.63 -0.12
CA THR A 55 12.77 10.03 1.00
C THR A 55 11.33 10.57 1.08
N GLN A 56 11.14 11.88 0.95
CA GLN A 56 9.80 12.48 0.94
C GLN A 56 9.02 12.08 -0.31
N TYR A 57 9.68 12.02 -1.47
CA TYR A 57 9.09 11.53 -2.71
C TYR A 57 8.56 10.09 -2.54
N MET A 58 9.34 9.20 -1.93
CA MET A 58 8.92 7.83 -1.62
C MET A 58 7.70 7.80 -0.68
N TYR A 59 7.68 8.62 0.37
CA TYR A 59 6.52 8.71 1.25
C TYR A 59 5.28 9.27 0.54
N ALA A 60 5.45 10.24 -0.35
CA ALA A 60 4.35 10.81 -1.11
C ALA A 60 3.76 9.76 -2.10
N GLN A 61 4.60 9.01 -2.80
CA GLN A 61 4.20 7.88 -3.65
C GLN A 61 3.45 6.80 -2.84
N ALA A 62 3.97 6.44 -1.66
CA ALA A 62 3.31 5.50 -0.76
C ALA A 62 1.93 6.01 -0.29
N SER A 63 1.80 7.32 -0.03
CA SER A 63 0.52 7.93 0.35
C SER A 63 -0.53 7.89 -0.76
N GLN A 64 -0.10 7.87 -2.02
CA GLN A 64 -0.96 7.69 -3.21
C GLN A 64 -1.22 6.22 -3.55
N ARG A 65 -0.69 5.28 -2.75
CA ARG A 65 -0.77 3.82 -3.00
C ARG A 65 -0.08 3.40 -4.31
N GLU A 66 0.88 4.19 -4.79
CA GLU A 66 1.74 3.85 -5.93
C GLU A 66 2.85 2.87 -5.51
N TRP A 67 2.43 1.71 -5.03
CA TRP A 67 3.31 0.68 -4.46
C TRP A 67 4.38 0.16 -5.42
N PRO A 68 4.12 -0.03 -6.74
CA PRO A 68 5.16 -0.45 -7.68
C PRO A 68 6.37 0.50 -7.67
N GLY A 69 6.13 1.81 -7.77
CA GLY A 69 7.20 2.82 -7.73
C GLY A 69 7.95 2.84 -6.40
N VAL A 70 7.26 2.63 -5.27
CA VAL A 70 7.87 2.54 -3.93
C VAL A 70 8.79 1.32 -3.82
N VAL A 71 8.37 0.15 -4.32
CA VAL A 71 9.18 -1.08 -4.29
C VAL A 71 10.43 -0.94 -5.15
N ASP A 72 10.32 -0.33 -6.33
CA ASP A 72 11.46 -0.07 -7.22
C ASP A 72 12.48 0.86 -6.55
N MET A 73 12.01 1.94 -5.92
CA MET A 73 12.86 2.87 -5.17
C MET A 73 13.58 2.19 -4.00
N LEU A 74 12.86 1.41 -3.20
CA LEU A 74 13.45 0.68 -2.07
C LEU A 74 14.53 -0.30 -2.54
N SER A 75 14.29 -0.99 -3.65
CA SER A 75 15.25 -1.91 -4.25
C SER A 75 16.52 -1.16 -4.71
N SER A 76 16.36 0.01 -5.33
CA SER A 76 17.48 0.86 -5.76
C SER A 76 18.31 1.44 -4.61
N CYS A 77 17.71 1.57 -3.41
CA CYS A 77 18.37 2.10 -2.21
C CYS A 77 18.96 1.02 -1.29
N GLY A 78 19.00 -0.25 -1.74
CA GLY A 78 19.51 -1.37 -0.93
C GLY A 78 18.54 -1.87 0.15
N LEU A 79 17.29 -1.39 0.16
CA LEU A 79 16.24 -1.79 1.10
C LEU A 79 15.28 -2.83 0.48
N ALA A 80 15.83 -3.75 -0.31
CA ALA A 80 15.04 -4.72 -1.08
C ALA A 80 14.17 -5.65 -0.20
N GLU A 81 14.60 -5.96 1.03
CA GLU A 81 13.79 -6.77 1.96
C GLU A 81 12.51 -6.02 2.37
N LEU A 82 12.60 -4.71 2.64
CA LEU A 82 11.44 -3.89 2.93
C LEU A 82 10.51 -3.79 1.70
N GLY A 83 11.08 -3.65 0.50
CA GLY A 83 10.32 -3.68 -0.76
C GLY A 83 9.54 -4.98 -0.93
N ARG A 84 10.15 -6.15 -0.65
CA ARG A 84 9.47 -7.46 -0.67
C ARG A 84 8.34 -7.56 0.34
N LEU A 85 8.55 -7.07 1.57
CA LEU A 85 7.52 -7.08 2.62
C LEU A 85 6.30 -6.24 2.22
N ILE A 86 6.53 -5.04 1.68
CA ILE A 86 5.46 -4.18 1.16
C ILE A 86 4.73 -4.87 0.01
N LEU A 87 5.46 -5.38 -0.99
CA LEU A 87 4.87 -6.06 -2.14
C LEU A 87 3.96 -7.22 -1.70
N ARG A 88 4.42 -8.06 -0.77
CA ARG A 88 3.63 -9.16 -0.21
C ARG A 88 2.37 -8.64 0.46
N ALA A 89 2.48 -7.62 1.31
CA ALA A 89 1.34 -7.05 2.02
C ALA A 89 0.32 -6.38 1.09
N THR A 90 0.76 -5.80 -0.02
CA THR A 90 -0.11 -5.10 -0.98
C THR A 90 -0.72 -6.02 -2.04
N THR A 91 -0.19 -7.24 -2.21
CA THR A 91 -0.65 -8.22 -3.22
C THR A 91 -1.29 -9.47 -2.61
N SER A 92 -1.08 -9.76 -1.33
CA SER A 92 -1.77 -10.85 -0.66
C SER A 92 -3.26 -10.53 -0.57
N SER A 93 -4.09 -11.32 -1.25
CA SER A 93 -5.50 -11.46 -0.90
C SER A 93 -5.61 -12.01 0.53
N PRO A 94 -6.65 -11.64 1.30
CA PRO A 94 -6.88 -12.27 2.60
C PRO A 94 -6.97 -13.79 2.40
N PRO A 95 -6.38 -14.60 3.28
CA PRO A 95 -6.51 -16.05 3.17
C PRO A 95 -8.01 -16.37 3.21
N SER A 96 -8.51 -16.95 2.12
CA SER A 96 -9.85 -17.50 2.06
C SER A 96 -9.98 -18.50 3.21
N SER A 97 -10.66 -18.10 4.28
CA SER A 97 -11.00 -18.99 5.39
C SER A 97 -12.08 -19.96 4.88
N SER A 98 -11.67 -20.94 4.09
CA SER A 98 -12.43 -22.17 3.95
C SER A 98 -12.18 -22.96 5.22
N ARG A 99 -12.98 -22.65 6.23
CA ARG A 99 -13.18 -23.44 7.45
C ARG A 99 -13.35 -24.90 7.03
N GLU A 100 -12.33 -25.70 7.24
CA GLU A 100 -12.41 -27.16 7.23
C GLU A 100 -13.57 -27.56 8.13
N ALA A 101 -14.68 -27.99 7.50
CA ALA A 101 -15.77 -28.64 8.18
C ALA A 101 -15.29 -30.04 8.56
N ASN A 102 -14.64 -30.14 9.72
CA ASN A 102 -14.49 -31.39 10.44
C ASN A 102 -15.90 -31.98 10.68
N SER A 103 -16.17 -33.15 10.10
CA SER A 103 -17.14 -34.10 10.65
C SER A 103 -16.40 -35.35 11.10
N PRO A 104 -16.64 -35.84 12.34
CA PRO A 104 -15.92 -36.95 12.94
C PRO A 104 -16.56 -38.31 12.63
N ALA A 105 -15.68 -39.31 12.60
CA ALA A 105 -15.88 -40.75 12.87
C ALA A 105 -17.31 -41.33 12.84
N GLY A 106 -17.57 -42.21 11.88
CA GLY A 106 -18.56 -43.29 11.97
C GLY A 106 -17.86 -44.64 11.89
N SER A 107 -17.94 -45.43 12.96
CA SER A 107 -17.46 -46.80 13.11
C SER A 107 -18.36 -47.82 12.39
N GLU A 108 -17.96 -49.10 12.44
CA GLU A 108 -18.67 -50.34 12.07
C GLU A 108 -18.34 -50.86 10.65
N ASP A 109 -17.99 -52.13 10.39
CA ASP A 109 -17.71 -53.28 11.24
C ASP A 109 -17.03 -54.41 10.43
N ALA A 110 -16.28 -55.25 11.15
CA ALA A 110 -16.00 -56.68 10.99
C ALA A 110 -15.78 -57.39 9.61
N SER A 111 -14.65 -58.12 9.57
CA SER A 111 -14.53 -59.59 9.31
C SER A 111 -13.69 -60.11 8.12
N ARG A 112 -12.52 -60.68 8.51
CA ARG A 112 -12.17 -62.13 8.39
C ARG A 112 -11.57 -62.66 7.07
N ALA A 113 -10.28 -63.05 7.13
CA ALA A 113 -9.71 -64.37 6.76
C ALA A 113 -8.16 -64.26 6.79
N ALA A 114 -7.46 -64.86 7.77
CA ALA A 114 -6.99 -66.26 7.79
C ALA A 114 -5.74 -66.51 6.92
N SER A 115 -4.57 -66.65 7.57
CA SER A 115 -3.46 -67.52 7.12
C SER A 115 -2.53 -67.88 8.30
N GLU A 116 -2.70 -69.12 8.74
CA GLU A 116 -1.73 -70.16 9.17
C GLU A 116 -0.33 -69.83 9.73
N LEU A 117 -0.14 -70.32 10.97
CA LEU A 117 0.96 -71.05 11.66
C LEU A 117 2.49 -70.78 11.47
N PRO A 118 3.32 -71.05 12.52
CA PRO A 118 4.77 -70.76 12.65
C PRO A 118 5.64 -72.02 12.31
N PRO A 119 7.01 -72.03 12.32
CA PRO A 119 7.90 -71.87 13.50
C PRO A 119 9.30 -71.24 13.22
N SER A 120 10.10 -70.95 14.28
CA SER A 120 11.59 -70.87 14.41
C SER A 120 11.92 -70.11 15.72
N GLU A 121 12.79 -70.45 16.66
CA GLU A 121 13.81 -71.49 16.94
C GLU A 121 13.85 -71.69 18.47
#